data_AF-A0A075I3I8-F1
#
_entry.id   AF-A0A075I3I8-F1
#
_cell.length_a   1.000
_cell.length_b   1.000
_cell.length_c   1.000
_cell.angle_alpha   90.00
_cell.angle_beta   90.00
_cell.angle_gamma   90.00
#
_symmetry.space_group_name_H-M   'P 1'
#
loop_
_entity.id
_entity.type
_entity.pdbx_description
1 polymer ?
#
loop_
_entity_poly.entity_id
_entity_poly.type
_entity_poly.pdbx_seq_one_letter_code
_entity_poly.pdbx_strand_id
1 'polypeptide(L)'
;MSLKTDKDLHLMLMTNVPSDVFCSNGYYSFPNLPMAEKDWKEADLIFDIDAKDLKLSCRKDHTCMKCVSCTEISLVQDACPKCKSNKLDLVSLPCQNCISGVKKEVLNLVKILTSDLQIDDKNIRISFSGNEGFHVYVTNSSYNQLGSNERRDLIDYIKFQSAMPERFGFPKNNPSRISFPDLGDSGWSGRVAKELFGSKSKRSKTITKVISDGQVSYQQKLEEMKNSIGVKIDSNVTSDIHRIFRLEGSLNSKSGLVKLVCQDIEKFNPYIEACLIEDKPVEILANFPIKFSLKNTKFGPYMNEKTSVPKYAAAYMICKGIASISGT
;
A
#
# COMPACT_ATOMS: atom_id res chain seq x y z
N MET A 1 4.53 -26.17 0.25
CA MET A 1 3.53 -26.85 1.08
C MET A 1 2.17 -26.54 0.50
N SER A 2 1.35 -27.57 0.32
CA SER A 2 -0.05 -27.45 -0.05
C SER A 2 -0.88 -28.16 1.00
N LEU A 3 -2.03 -27.56 1.30
CA LEU A 3 -3.00 -28.08 2.26
C LEU A 3 -4.27 -28.34 1.47
N LYS A 4 -4.92 -29.48 1.74
CA LYS A 4 -6.11 -29.89 0.98
C LYS A 4 -7.40 -29.45 1.66
N THR A 5 -7.37 -29.30 2.98
CA THR A 5 -8.55 -28.98 3.77
C THR A 5 -8.30 -27.86 4.76
N ASP A 6 -9.38 -27.20 5.16
CA ASP A 6 -9.39 -26.23 6.24
C ASP A 6 -8.92 -26.82 7.59
N LYS A 7 -9.21 -28.10 7.84
CA LYS A 7 -8.76 -28.81 9.04
C LYS A 7 -7.25 -28.97 9.08
N ASP A 8 -6.61 -29.25 7.94
CA ASP A 8 -5.15 -29.35 7.84
C ASP A 8 -4.50 -27.98 8.11
N LEU A 9 -5.10 -26.91 7.60
CA LEU A 9 -4.66 -25.55 7.90
C LEU A 9 -4.77 -25.22 9.38
N HIS A 10 -5.92 -25.49 10.00
CA HIS A 10 -6.11 -25.26 11.44
C HIS A 10 -5.09 -26.03 12.27
N LEU A 11 -4.90 -27.32 11.98
CA LEU A 11 -3.90 -28.15 12.67
C LEU A 11 -2.50 -27.55 12.53
N MET A 12 -2.09 -27.19 11.30
CA MET A 12 -0.79 -26.57 11.05
C MET A 12 -0.59 -25.26 11.82
N LEU A 13 -1.61 -24.40 11.88
CA LEU A 13 -1.55 -23.13 12.60
C LEU A 13 -1.46 -23.34 14.11
N MET A 14 -2.21 -24.30 14.67
CA MET A 14 -2.19 -24.63 16.09
C MET A 14 -0.87 -25.29 16.51
N THR A 15 -0.27 -26.11 15.65
CA THR A 15 1.01 -26.79 15.94
C THR A 15 2.20 -25.84 15.84
N ASN A 16 2.26 -24.99 14.81
CA ASN A 16 3.44 -24.18 14.54
C ASN A 16 3.38 -22.76 15.11
N VAL A 17 2.18 -22.24 15.41
CA VAL A 17 1.91 -20.88 15.90
C VAL A 17 2.75 -19.82 15.15
N PRO A 18 2.63 -19.75 13.80
CA PRO A 18 3.50 -18.91 13.01
C PRO A 18 3.22 -17.42 13.28
N SER A 19 4.28 -16.60 13.21
CA SER A 19 4.15 -15.13 13.32
C SER A 19 3.40 -14.51 12.15
N ASP A 20 3.48 -15.15 10.99
CA ASP A 20 2.90 -14.71 9.72
C ASP A 20 2.49 -15.91 8.88
N VAL A 21 1.40 -15.77 8.12
CA VAL A 21 0.88 -16.81 7.22
C VAL A 21 0.74 -16.19 5.84
N PHE A 22 1.16 -16.92 4.81
CA PHE A 22 1.12 -16.47 3.42
C PHE A 22 0.57 -17.56 2.50
N CYS A 23 -0.04 -17.14 1.40
CA CYS A 23 -0.48 -18.00 0.30
C CYS A 23 0.05 -17.44 -1.02
N SER A 24 0.30 -18.31 -2.01
CA SER A 24 0.73 -17.85 -3.32
C SER A 24 -0.42 -17.17 -4.07
N ASN A 25 -0.11 -16.17 -4.90
CA ASN A 25 -1.04 -15.69 -5.92
C ASN A 25 -1.09 -16.61 -7.16
N GLY A 26 -0.07 -17.46 -7.33
CA GLY A 26 0.03 -18.39 -8.44
C GLY A 26 -0.71 -19.69 -8.19
N TYR A 27 -1.31 -20.22 -9.24
CA TYR A 27 -1.97 -21.52 -9.29
C TYR A 27 -1.07 -22.50 -10.03
N TYR A 28 -0.94 -23.71 -9.48
CA TYR A 28 0.01 -24.72 -9.94
C TYR A 28 -0.66 -26.09 -9.93
N SER A 29 -0.33 -26.95 -10.90
CA SER A 29 -0.75 -28.36 -10.83
C SER A 29 -0.06 -29.09 -9.68
N PHE A 30 1.22 -28.78 -9.44
CA PHE A 30 2.06 -29.50 -8.48
C PHE A 30 2.74 -28.54 -7.48
N PRO A 31 1.99 -27.87 -6.59
CA PRO A 31 2.50 -26.79 -5.75
C PRO A 31 3.60 -27.19 -4.74
N ASN A 32 3.78 -28.49 -4.50
CA ASN A 32 4.82 -29.04 -3.62
C ASN A 32 6.15 -29.33 -4.31
N LEU A 33 6.22 -29.28 -5.65
CA LEU A 33 7.44 -29.54 -6.41
C LEU A 33 8.34 -28.29 -6.48
N PRO A 34 9.62 -28.44 -6.87
CA PRO A 34 10.50 -27.32 -7.22
C PRO A 34 9.89 -26.45 -8.33
N MET A 35 10.25 -25.17 -8.40
CA MET A 35 9.57 -24.17 -9.23
C MET A 35 9.45 -24.58 -10.72
N ALA A 36 10.51 -25.17 -11.29
CA ALA A 36 10.53 -25.63 -12.68
C ALA A 36 9.51 -26.74 -12.98
N GLU A 37 9.10 -27.50 -11.97
CA GLU A 37 8.22 -28.67 -12.08
C GLU A 37 6.80 -28.38 -11.57
N LYS A 38 6.53 -27.19 -11.01
CA LYS A 38 5.22 -26.87 -10.44
C LYS A 38 4.09 -26.82 -11.47
N ASP A 39 4.42 -26.63 -12.75
CA ASP A 39 3.45 -26.46 -13.84
C ASP A 39 2.46 -25.32 -13.53
N TRP A 40 2.96 -24.09 -13.67
CA TRP A 40 2.21 -22.86 -13.44
C TRP A 40 1.03 -22.74 -14.42
N LYS A 41 -0.14 -22.37 -13.90
CA LYS A 41 -1.39 -22.26 -14.68
C LYS A 41 -1.82 -20.82 -14.90
N GLU A 42 -1.80 -20.04 -13.83
CA GLU A 42 -2.13 -18.62 -13.85
C GLU A 42 -1.72 -18.00 -12.52
N ALA A 43 -1.86 -16.69 -12.39
CA ALA A 43 -1.71 -16.02 -11.11
C ALA A 43 -2.73 -14.90 -10.97
N ASP A 44 -3.29 -14.72 -9.78
CA ASP A 44 -4.09 -13.55 -9.48
C ASP A 44 -3.28 -12.27 -9.73
N LEU A 45 -3.96 -11.26 -10.26
CA LEU A 45 -3.38 -9.94 -10.41
C LEU A 45 -3.50 -9.22 -9.06
N ILE A 46 -2.37 -9.00 -8.41
CA ILE A 46 -2.29 -8.48 -7.05
C ILE A 46 -1.62 -7.12 -7.03
N PHE A 47 -2.05 -6.27 -6.10
CA PHE A 47 -1.48 -4.96 -5.87
C PHE A 47 -1.26 -4.74 -4.38
N ASP A 48 -0.15 -4.10 -4.03
CA ASP A 48 0.15 -3.61 -2.69
C ASP A 48 0.22 -2.09 -2.71
N ILE A 49 -0.54 -1.45 -1.81
CA ILE A 49 -0.57 0.00 -1.62
C ILE A 49 -0.31 0.26 -0.15
N ASP A 50 0.91 0.69 0.16
CA ASP A 50 1.35 0.98 1.52
C ASP A 50 1.48 2.49 1.74
N ALA A 51 1.09 2.97 2.92
CA ALA A 51 1.16 4.40 3.24
C ALA A 51 2.61 4.96 3.20
N LYS A 52 3.65 4.11 3.22
CA LYS A 52 5.06 4.53 3.22
C LYS A 52 5.47 5.05 1.85
N ASP A 53 4.81 4.58 0.80
CA ASP A 53 5.12 4.91 -0.59
C ASP A 53 4.44 6.21 -1.04
N LEU A 54 3.46 6.70 -0.28
CA LEU A 54 2.71 7.93 -0.57
C LEU A 54 3.45 9.22 -0.16
N LYS A 55 4.57 9.13 0.57
CA LYS A 55 5.39 10.29 1.02
C LYS A 55 4.56 11.41 1.70
N LEU A 56 3.56 11.03 2.48
CA LEU A 56 2.64 11.96 3.13
C LEU A 56 3.37 12.83 4.17
N SER A 57 3.04 14.13 4.21
CA SER A 57 3.68 15.09 5.12
C SER A 57 3.45 14.79 6.60
N CYS A 58 2.34 14.14 6.96
CA CYS A 58 2.03 13.75 8.34
C CYS A 58 2.97 12.67 8.89
N ARG A 59 3.68 11.92 8.02
CA ARG A 59 4.57 10.81 8.43
C ARG A 59 5.60 11.24 9.46
N LYS A 60 6.13 12.46 9.34
CA LYS A 60 7.12 13.01 10.25
C LYS A 60 6.62 13.14 11.70
N ASP A 61 5.30 13.29 11.88
CA ASP A 61 4.69 13.55 13.19
C ASP A 61 4.38 12.26 13.96
N HIS A 62 4.42 11.10 13.29
CA HIS A 62 4.06 9.80 13.85
C HIS A 62 5.06 8.70 13.44
N THR A 63 6.30 9.10 13.24
CA THR A 63 7.43 8.20 13.01
C THR A 63 8.53 8.54 14.01
N CYS A 64 9.06 7.52 14.68
CA CYS A 64 10.24 7.62 15.53
C CYS A 64 11.34 6.71 14.97
N MET A 65 12.55 6.86 15.51
CA MET A 65 13.64 5.94 15.21
C MET A 65 13.87 4.98 16.37
N LYS A 66 14.43 3.81 16.05
CA LYS A 66 14.97 2.84 16.99
C LYS A 66 16.42 2.55 16.61
N CYS A 67 17.34 2.75 17.55
CA CYS A 67 18.74 2.43 17.32
C CYS A 67 18.96 0.92 17.30
N VAL A 68 19.55 0.40 16.22
CA VAL A 68 19.88 -1.03 16.11
C VAL A 68 20.96 -1.43 17.11
N SER A 69 21.88 -0.51 17.44
CA SER A 69 23.04 -0.80 18.30
C SER A 69 22.73 -0.81 19.80
N CYS A 70 21.83 0.05 20.27
CA CYS A 70 21.56 0.21 21.71
C CYS A 70 20.08 0.27 22.08
N THR A 71 19.20 -0.05 21.12
CA THR A 71 17.74 -0.12 21.22
C THR A 71 17.02 1.17 21.65
N GLU A 72 17.76 2.27 21.81
CA GLU A 72 17.22 3.58 22.14
C GLU A 72 16.18 4.04 21.12
N ILE A 73 15.03 4.51 21.61
CA ILE A 73 13.94 5.03 20.77
C ILE A 73 13.90 6.55 20.96
N SER A 74 13.90 7.30 19.86
CA SER A 74 13.89 8.76 19.90
C SER A 74 13.18 9.34 18.68
N LEU A 75 12.98 10.66 18.67
CA LEU A 75 12.50 11.37 17.49
C LEU A 75 13.50 11.23 16.34
N VAL A 76 13.04 11.44 15.11
CA VAL A 76 13.89 11.30 13.92
C VAL A 76 15.01 12.35 13.92
N GLN A 77 16.25 11.90 13.70
CA GLN A 77 17.52 12.64 13.71
C GLN A 77 18.58 11.83 12.93
N ASP A 78 19.80 12.36 12.75
CA ASP A 78 20.82 11.73 11.89
C ASP A 78 21.63 10.61 12.58
N ALA A 79 21.69 10.61 13.91
CA ALA A 79 22.45 9.64 14.69
C ALA A 79 21.76 9.37 16.03
N CYS A 80 21.93 8.18 16.59
CA CYS A 80 21.36 7.82 17.89
C CYS A 80 21.79 8.82 18.99
N PRO A 81 20.86 9.38 19.80
CA PRO A 81 21.23 10.38 20.81
C PRO A 81 22.18 9.80 21.88
N LYS A 82 21.99 8.53 22.22
CA LYS A 82 22.73 7.77 23.24
C LYS A 82 24.10 7.24 22.79
N CYS A 83 24.16 6.46 21.71
CA CYS A 83 25.41 5.79 21.27
C CYS A 83 26.05 6.38 20.01
N LYS A 84 25.47 7.43 19.41
CA LYS A 84 25.93 8.08 18.18
C LYS A 84 26.02 7.18 16.93
N SER A 85 25.52 5.95 16.99
CA SER A 85 25.39 5.06 15.84
C SER A 85 24.45 5.64 14.78
N ASN A 86 24.78 5.41 13.52
CA ASN A 86 23.94 5.74 12.35
C ASN A 86 23.05 4.56 11.92
N LYS A 87 23.14 3.40 12.58
CA LYS A 87 22.28 2.24 12.32
C LYS A 87 20.94 2.44 13.01
N LEU A 88 19.98 3.00 12.27
CA LEU A 88 18.69 3.45 12.78
C LEU A 88 17.55 2.83 11.94
N ASP A 89 16.62 2.16 12.63
CA ASP A 89 15.37 1.70 12.04
C ASP A 89 14.27 2.74 12.27
N LEU A 90 13.39 2.95 11.29
CA LEU A 90 12.23 3.81 11.44
C LEU A 90 11.02 2.99 11.88
N VAL A 91 10.38 3.44 12.95
CA VAL A 91 9.11 2.88 13.44
C VAL A 91 8.00 3.89 13.18
N SER A 92 7.05 3.53 12.32
CA SER A 92 5.90 4.37 11.99
C SER A 92 4.60 3.82 12.58
N LEU A 93 3.82 4.71 13.20
CA LEU A 93 2.49 4.46 13.75
C LEU A 93 1.50 5.28 12.92
N PRO A 94 0.95 4.75 11.81
CA PRO A 94 0.26 5.58 10.84
C PRO A 94 -1.02 6.20 11.42
N CYS A 95 -1.30 7.45 11.05
CA CYS A 95 -2.47 8.19 11.52
C CYS A 95 -3.65 8.07 10.53
N GLN A 96 -4.78 8.72 10.86
CA GLN A 96 -5.96 8.75 9.99
C GLN A 96 -5.66 9.35 8.61
N ASN A 97 -4.79 10.36 8.50
CA ASN A 97 -4.39 10.92 7.21
C ASN A 97 -3.64 9.89 6.34
N CYS A 98 -2.84 9.01 6.94
CA CYS A 98 -2.18 7.94 6.22
C CYS A 98 -3.19 6.97 5.62
N ILE A 99 -4.16 6.53 6.41
CA ILE A 99 -5.20 5.61 5.95
C ILE A 99 -6.06 6.25 4.88
N SER A 100 -6.50 7.50 5.06
CA SER A 100 -7.27 8.23 4.04
C SER A 100 -6.49 8.37 2.73
N GLY A 101 -5.18 8.63 2.80
CA GLY A 101 -4.30 8.67 1.64
C GLY A 101 -4.27 7.33 0.89
N VAL A 102 -4.05 6.22 1.60
CA VAL A 102 -4.02 4.89 0.98
C VAL A 102 -5.37 4.49 0.41
N LYS A 103 -6.48 4.76 1.13
CA LYS A 103 -7.83 4.50 0.62
C LYS A 103 -8.10 5.23 -0.69
N LYS A 104 -7.64 6.48 -0.82
CA LYS A 104 -7.75 7.24 -2.07
C LYS A 104 -6.98 6.55 -3.20
N GLU A 105 -5.78 6.06 -2.95
CA GLU A 105 -5.01 5.31 -3.94
C GLU A 105 -5.69 3.98 -4.33
N VAL A 106 -6.26 3.26 -3.38
CA VAL A 106 -7.08 2.06 -3.64
C VAL A 106 -8.27 2.40 -4.54
N LEU A 107 -9.02 3.46 -4.24
CA LEU A 107 -10.15 3.91 -5.06
C LEU A 107 -9.71 4.32 -6.48
N ASN A 108 -8.58 5.00 -6.60
CA ASN A 108 -7.99 5.33 -7.90
C ASN A 108 -7.62 4.07 -8.70
N LEU A 109 -7.03 3.06 -8.03
CA LEU A 109 -6.72 1.78 -8.65
C LEU A 109 -8.00 1.08 -9.13
N VAL A 110 -8.99 0.90 -8.26
CA VAL A 110 -10.28 0.27 -8.60
C VAL A 110 -10.93 0.96 -9.79
N LYS A 111 -10.88 2.29 -9.84
CA LYS A 111 -11.37 3.05 -10.99
C LYS A 111 -10.66 2.70 -12.28
N ILE A 112 -9.33 2.59 -12.29
CA ILE A 112 -8.58 2.17 -13.49
C ILE A 112 -8.93 0.72 -13.87
N LEU A 113 -8.96 -0.19 -12.91
CA LEU A 113 -9.28 -1.61 -13.14
C LEU A 113 -10.67 -1.77 -13.78
N THR A 114 -11.65 -1.02 -13.32
CA THR A 114 -13.04 -1.12 -13.79
C THR A 114 -13.29 -0.33 -15.07
N SER A 115 -12.87 0.94 -15.13
CA SER A 115 -13.18 1.81 -16.27
C SER A 115 -12.30 1.56 -17.49
N ASP A 116 -11.04 1.20 -17.29
CA ASP A 116 -10.07 1.10 -18.38
C ASP A 116 -9.79 -0.35 -18.75
N LEU A 117 -9.65 -1.22 -17.75
CA LEU A 117 -9.36 -2.64 -17.95
C LEU A 117 -10.63 -3.51 -17.96
N GLN A 118 -11.81 -2.92 -17.74
CA GLN A 118 -13.10 -3.60 -17.82
C GLN A 118 -13.20 -4.83 -16.89
N ILE A 119 -12.54 -4.77 -15.74
CA ILE A 119 -12.64 -5.79 -14.71
C ILE A 119 -13.95 -5.59 -13.94
N ASP A 120 -14.74 -6.66 -13.81
CA ASP A 120 -15.97 -6.68 -13.01
C ASP A 120 -15.64 -6.46 -11.52
N ASP A 121 -16.38 -5.56 -10.86
CA ASP A 121 -16.21 -5.26 -9.44
C ASP A 121 -16.25 -6.51 -8.54
N LYS A 122 -17.06 -7.52 -8.90
CA LYS A 122 -17.17 -8.77 -8.10
C LYS A 122 -15.86 -9.58 -8.07
N ASN A 123 -14.99 -9.34 -9.04
CA ASN A 123 -13.69 -10.00 -9.17
C ASN A 123 -12.58 -9.25 -8.43
N ILE A 124 -12.87 -8.06 -7.91
CA ILE A 124 -11.94 -7.22 -7.16
C ILE A 124 -12.17 -7.42 -5.67
N ARG A 125 -11.16 -7.95 -4.98
CA ARG A 125 -11.18 -8.15 -3.52
C ARG A 125 -10.15 -7.26 -2.85
N ILE A 126 -10.63 -6.39 -1.97
CA ILE A 126 -9.79 -5.45 -1.22
C ILE A 126 -9.64 -5.96 0.21
N SER A 127 -8.43 -5.92 0.75
CA SER A 127 -8.16 -6.27 2.15
C SER A 127 -7.13 -5.33 2.76
N PHE A 128 -7.30 -5.00 4.04
CA PHE A 128 -6.26 -4.32 4.80
C PHE A 128 -5.06 -5.25 4.97
N SER A 129 -3.84 -4.79 4.74
CA SER A 129 -2.62 -5.62 4.77
C SER A 129 -2.26 -6.17 6.15
N GLY A 130 -2.98 -5.70 7.19
CA GLY A 130 -2.66 -5.97 8.58
C GLY A 130 -1.62 -5.01 9.14
N ASN A 131 -1.17 -3.96 8.43
CA ASN A 131 -0.21 -3.00 9.00
C ASN A 131 -0.51 -1.54 8.63
N GLU A 132 -0.15 -1.10 7.42
CA GLU A 132 -0.23 0.31 7.03
C GLU A 132 -0.70 0.52 5.58
N GLY A 133 -1.29 -0.52 5.00
CA GLY A 133 -1.63 -0.55 3.58
C GLY A 133 -2.82 -1.44 3.27
N PHE A 134 -3.13 -1.53 1.99
CA PHE A 134 -4.18 -2.39 1.46
C PHE A 134 -3.63 -3.25 0.33
N HIS A 135 -4.14 -4.46 0.29
CA HIS A 135 -3.93 -5.44 -0.75
C HIS A 135 -5.18 -5.48 -1.63
N VAL A 136 -4.99 -5.45 -2.95
CA VAL A 136 -6.08 -5.63 -3.92
C VAL A 136 -5.78 -6.87 -4.74
N TYR A 137 -6.75 -7.78 -4.82
CA TYR A 137 -6.71 -8.96 -5.68
C TYR A 137 -7.72 -8.79 -6.79
N VAL A 138 -7.31 -9.15 -7.99
CA VAL A 138 -8.18 -9.35 -9.13
C VAL A 138 -8.11 -10.84 -9.49
N THR A 139 -9.25 -11.49 -9.35
CA THR A 139 -9.45 -12.92 -9.64
C THR A 139 -10.29 -13.07 -10.91
N ASN A 140 -10.29 -14.25 -11.54
CA ASN A 140 -11.19 -14.56 -12.67
C ASN A 140 -11.18 -13.51 -13.79
N SER A 141 -10.01 -12.97 -14.14
CA SER A 141 -9.86 -11.96 -15.19
C SER A 141 -9.00 -12.49 -16.34
N SER A 142 -9.13 -11.88 -17.52
CA SER A 142 -8.22 -12.16 -18.65
C SER A 142 -6.76 -11.80 -18.34
N TYR A 143 -6.50 -11.05 -17.27
CA TYR A 143 -5.17 -10.63 -16.86
C TYR A 143 -4.43 -11.68 -16.01
N ASN A 144 -5.12 -12.73 -15.54
CA ASN A 144 -4.51 -13.77 -14.69
C ASN A 144 -3.41 -14.57 -15.43
N GLN A 145 -3.52 -14.66 -16.75
CA GLN A 145 -2.56 -15.35 -17.63
C GLN A 145 -1.34 -14.49 -18.00
N LEU A 146 -1.30 -13.21 -17.61
CA LEU A 146 -0.16 -12.35 -17.92
C LEU A 146 1.10 -12.80 -17.19
N GLY A 147 2.20 -12.87 -17.92
CA GLY A 147 3.54 -13.07 -17.38
C GLY A 147 4.10 -11.80 -16.73
N SER A 148 5.29 -11.92 -16.16
CA SER A 148 5.96 -10.80 -15.47
C SER A 148 6.31 -9.63 -16.39
N ASN A 149 6.43 -9.83 -17.69
CA ASN A 149 6.76 -8.76 -18.64
C ASN A 149 5.53 -7.93 -18.96
N GLU A 150 4.43 -8.58 -19.31
CA GLU A 150 3.15 -7.95 -19.62
C GLU A 150 2.58 -7.23 -18.39
N ARG A 151 2.80 -7.80 -17.18
CA ARG A 151 2.46 -7.12 -15.92
C ARG A 151 3.26 -5.83 -15.73
N ARG A 152 4.51 -5.73 -16.23
CA ARG A 152 5.28 -4.48 -16.17
C ARG A 152 4.68 -3.39 -17.05
N ASP A 153 4.16 -3.74 -18.22
CA ASP A 153 3.46 -2.78 -19.08
C ASP A 153 2.14 -2.32 -18.44
N LEU A 154 1.43 -3.24 -17.78
CA LEU A 154 0.23 -2.90 -17.01
C LEU A 154 0.54 -1.96 -15.84
N ILE A 155 1.64 -2.20 -15.13
CA ILE A 155 2.13 -1.34 -14.06
C ILE A 155 2.48 0.05 -14.60
N ASP A 156 3.16 0.14 -15.75
CA ASP A 156 3.49 1.42 -16.40
C ASP A 156 2.21 2.22 -16.70
N TYR A 157 1.19 1.54 -17.25
CA TYR A 157 -0.13 2.14 -17.47
C TYR A 157 -0.78 2.64 -16.18
N ILE A 158 -0.88 1.80 -15.13
CA ILE A 158 -1.57 2.13 -13.87
C ILE A 158 -0.87 3.29 -13.14
N LYS A 159 0.47 3.32 -13.19
CA LYS A 159 1.28 4.34 -12.53
C LYS A 159 1.42 5.63 -13.35
N PHE A 160 0.80 5.69 -14.54
CA PHE A 160 1.00 6.78 -15.50
C PHE A 160 2.47 7.06 -15.78
N GLN A 161 3.23 5.99 -15.97
CA GLN A 161 4.63 6.08 -16.33
C GLN A 161 4.76 6.24 -17.86
N SER A 162 5.90 6.77 -18.29
CA SER A 162 6.26 6.86 -19.71
C SER A 162 5.26 7.63 -20.59
N ALA A 163 4.62 8.67 -20.04
CA ALA A 163 3.63 9.47 -20.74
C ALA A 163 4.28 10.28 -21.87
N MET A 164 3.80 10.07 -23.10
CA MET A 164 4.32 10.74 -24.30
C MET A 164 3.48 11.98 -24.66
N PRO A 165 4.09 13.18 -24.85
CA PRO A 165 3.43 14.39 -25.30
C PRO A 165 2.56 14.19 -26.53
N GLU A 166 3.02 13.36 -27.48
CA GLU A 166 2.30 13.04 -28.72
C GLU A 166 0.95 12.39 -28.44
N ARG A 167 0.86 11.53 -27.41
CA ARG A 167 -0.39 10.87 -27.01
C ARG A 167 -1.36 11.83 -26.33
N PHE A 168 -0.86 12.93 -25.76
CA PHE A 168 -1.64 13.90 -25.00
C PHE A 168 -1.74 15.26 -25.69
N GLY A 169 -1.66 15.26 -27.02
CA GLY A 169 -2.02 16.41 -27.85
C GLY A 169 -0.90 17.32 -28.27
N PHE A 170 0.34 16.89 -28.12
CA PHE A 170 1.52 17.57 -28.63
C PHE A 170 2.20 16.74 -29.72
N PRO A 171 1.59 16.60 -30.92
CA PRO A 171 2.25 15.92 -32.03
C PRO A 171 3.51 16.67 -32.45
N LYS A 172 4.49 15.94 -32.98
CA LYS A 172 5.77 16.51 -33.47
C LYS A 172 5.56 17.59 -34.54
N ASN A 173 4.51 17.45 -35.35
CA ASN A 173 4.18 18.38 -36.42
C ASN A 173 2.98 19.24 -36.01
N ASN A 174 3.27 20.48 -35.59
CA ASN A 174 2.31 21.56 -35.38
C ASN A 174 1.16 21.24 -34.38
N PRO A 175 1.41 21.31 -33.06
CA PRO A 175 0.37 21.08 -32.06
C PRO A 175 -0.75 22.10 -32.19
N SER A 176 -2.00 21.62 -32.21
CA SER A 176 -3.20 22.46 -32.33
C SER A 176 -4.11 22.28 -31.12
N ARG A 177 -5.00 23.25 -30.87
CA ARG A 177 -5.96 23.17 -29.74
C ARG A 177 -6.88 21.95 -29.78
N ILE A 178 -7.13 21.40 -30.97
CA ILE A 178 -7.99 20.23 -31.20
C ILE A 178 -7.25 18.94 -30.84
N SER A 179 -5.92 18.94 -30.89
CA SER A 179 -5.10 17.76 -30.58
C SER A 179 -5.07 17.43 -29.09
N PHE A 180 -5.29 18.41 -28.21
CA PHE A 180 -5.29 18.21 -26.75
C PHE A 180 -6.55 17.53 -26.25
N PRO A 181 -6.45 16.69 -25.20
CA PRO A 181 -7.59 15.96 -24.67
C PRO A 181 -8.65 16.90 -24.08
N ASP A 182 -9.85 16.37 -23.89
CA ASP A 182 -10.97 17.05 -23.27
C ASP A 182 -11.31 16.48 -21.89
N LEU A 183 -11.91 17.33 -21.04
CA LEU A 183 -12.28 16.96 -19.66
C LEU A 183 -13.28 15.79 -19.60
N GLY A 184 -14.01 15.55 -20.70
CA GLY A 184 -14.98 14.46 -20.84
C GLY A 184 -14.39 13.17 -21.39
N ASP A 185 -13.12 13.17 -21.84
CA ASP A 185 -12.50 11.98 -22.42
C ASP A 185 -12.39 10.85 -21.39
N SER A 186 -12.33 9.62 -21.88
CA SER A 186 -12.12 8.42 -21.06
C SER A 186 -10.63 8.17 -20.79
N GLY A 187 -10.35 7.26 -19.85
CA GLY A 187 -9.00 6.80 -19.53
C GLY A 187 -8.01 7.93 -19.21
N TRP A 188 -6.77 7.76 -19.64
CA TRP A 188 -5.70 8.73 -19.36
C TRP A 188 -5.90 10.09 -20.03
N SER A 189 -6.52 10.18 -21.21
CA SER A 189 -6.80 11.47 -21.86
C SER A 189 -7.64 12.36 -20.96
N GLY A 190 -8.74 11.82 -20.41
CA GLY A 190 -9.59 12.57 -19.48
C GLY A 190 -8.92 12.90 -18.15
N ARG A 191 -8.12 11.98 -17.60
CA ARG A 191 -7.36 12.22 -16.35
C ARG A 191 -6.33 13.33 -16.54
N VAL A 192 -5.57 13.29 -17.64
CA VAL A 192 -4.61 14.34 -18.02
C VAL A 192 -5.33 15.66 -18.25
N ALA A 193 -6.45 15.69 -18.96
CA ALA A 193 -7.22 16.92 -19.16
C ALA A 193 -7.69 17.53 -17.84
N LYS A 194 -8.17 16.71 -16.89
CA LYS A 194 -8.62 17.17 -15.57
C LYS A 194 -7.50 17.78 -14.76
N GLU A 195 -6.34 17.12 -14.73
CA GLU A 195 -5.16 17.62 -14.03
C GLU A 195 -4.56 18.87 -14.70
N LEU A 196 -4.47 18.86 -16.03
CA LEU A 196 -3.84 19.92 -16.81
C LEU A 196 -4.66 21.20 -16.81
N PHE A 197 -5.99 21.09 -16.95
CA PHE A 197 -6.87 22.25 -17.13
C PHE A 197 -7.62 22.63 -15.85
N GLY A 198 -8.01 21.66 -15.02
CA GLY A 198 -8.86 21.83 -13.84
C GLY A 198 -10.33 22.19 -14.16
N SER A 199 -10.57 23.10 -15.11
CA SER A 199 -11.92 23.51 -15.54
C SER A 199 -11.98 23.86 -17.03
N LYS A 200 -13.19 23.81 -17.62
CA LYS A 200 -13.42 24.16 -19.03
C LYS A 200 -12.95 25.58 -19.37
N SER A 201 -13.15 26.54 -18.46
CA SER A 201 -12.77 27.94 -18.64
C SER A 201 -11.25 28.15 -18.75
N LYS A 202 -10.45 27.31 -18.09
CA LYS A 202 -8.98 27.41 -18.11
C LYS A 202 -8.32 26.71 -19.31
N ARG A 203 -9.04 25.81 -19.98
CA ARG A 203 -8.52 24.95 -21.07
C ARG A 203 -7.78 25.74 -22.16
N SER A 204 -8.43 26.72 -22.78
CA SER A 204 -7.85 27.47 -23.91
C SER A 204 -6.56 28.21 -23.53
N LYS A 205 -6.55 28.85 -22.36
CA LYS A 205 -5.38 29.56 -21.83
C LYS A 205 -4.23 28.58 -21.53
N THR A 206 -4.52 27.45 -20.89
CA THR A 206 -3.51 26.44 -20.58
C THR A 206 -2.91 25.82 -21.84
N ILE A 207 -3.72 25.46 -22.84
CA ILE A 207 -3.21 24.90 -24.10
C ILE A 207 -2.29 25.90 -24.80
N THR A 208 -2.71 27.17 -24.88
CA THR A 208 -1.89 28.22 -25.51
C THR A 208 -0.53 28.35 -24.82
N LYS A 209 -0.51 28.26 -23.48
CA LYS A 209 0.72 28.23 -22.70
C LYS A 209 1.56 26.97 -22.96
N VAL A 210 0.96 25.77 -22.95
CA VAL A 210 1.67 24.52 -23.22
C VAL A 210 2.34 24.53 -24.60
N ILE A 211 1.63 24.99 -25.63
CA ILE A 211 2.20 25.14 -26.98
C ILE A 211 3.37 26.12 -26.98
N SER A 212 3.21 27.28 -26.32
CA SER A 212 4.26 28.30 -26.21
C SER A 212 5.50 27.83 -25.44
N ASP A 213 5.31 27.03 -24.39
CA ASP A 213 6.39 26.51 -23.53
C ASP A 213 7.16 25.35 -24.21
N GLY A 214 6.59 24.75 -25.26
CA GLY A 214 7.22 23.73 -26.09
C GLY A 214 7.12 22.29 -25.55
N GLN A 215 7.53 21.32 -26.39
CA GLN A 215 7.36 19.88 -26.12
C GLN A 215 8.14 19.40 -24.89
N VAL A 216 9.38 19.88 -24.70
CA VAL A 216 10.25 19.46 -23.58
C VAL A 216 9.64 19.86 -22.24
N SER A 217 9.14 21.10 -22.14
CA SER A 217 8.44 21.58 -20.95
C SER A 217 7.15 20.79 -20.69
N TYR A 218 6.43 20.41 -21.75
CA TYR A 218 5.23 19.59 -21.60
C TYR A 218 5.54 18.15 -21.16
N GLN A 219 6.63 17.53 -21.66
CA GLN A 219 7.12 16.24 -21.19
C GLN A 219 7.43 16.29 -19.69
N GLN A 220 8.15 17.30 -19.22
CA GLN A 220 8.45 17.47 -17.79
C GLN A 220 7.16 17.59 -16.97
N LYS A 221 6.19 18.35 -17.47
CA LYS A 221 4.89 18.49 -16.81
C LYS A 221 4.14 17.16 -16.72
N LEU A 222 4.14 16.33 -17.77
CA LEU A 222 3.55 14.99 -17.74
C LEU A 222 4.27 14.08 -16.74
N GLU A 223 5.60 14.15 -16.69
CA GLU A 223 6.41 13.42 -15.71
C GLU A 223 6.12 13.82 -14.26
N GLU A 224 5.78 15.08 -14.01
CA GLU A 224 5.33 15.55 -12.70
C GLU A 224 3.92 15.05 -12.37
N MET A 225 3.01 15.05 -13.35
CA MET A 225 1.62 14.59 -13.17
C MET A 225 1.54 13.13 -12.69
N LYS A 226 2.49 12.26 -13.03
CA LYS A 226 2.49 10.87 -12.50
C LYS A 226 2.49 10.81 -10.97
N ASN A 227 2.90 11.89 -10.29
CA ASN A 227 2.85 11.99 -8.84
C ASN A 227 1.47 12.31 -8.29
N SER A 228 0.61 12.98 -9.07
CA SER A 228 -0.74 13.35 -8.67
C SER A 228 -1.83 12.42 -9.20
N ILE A 229 -1.69 11.94 -10.45
CA ILE A 229 -2.74 11.13 -11.11
C ILE A 229 -2.38 9.65 -11.27
N GLY A 230 -1.10 9.30 -11.20
CA GLY A 230 -0.63 7.91 -11.28
C GLY A 230 -0.75 7.20 -9.94
N VAL A 231 -1.27 5.96 -9.95
CA VAL A 231 -1.53 5.20 -8.71
C VAL A 231 -0.22 4.75 -8.08
N LYS A 232 -0.10 4.89 -6.75
CA LYS A 232 1.09 4.47 -6.01
C LYS A 232 1.01 3.01 -5.57
N ILE A 233 1.38 2.09 -6.47
CA ILE A 233 1.51 0.65 -6.20
C ILE A 233 2.97 0.18 -6.09
N ASP A 234 3.22 -0.88 -5.31
CA ASP A 234 4.47 -1.65 -5.37
C ASP A 234 4.54 -2.47 -6.66
N SER A 235 5.44 -2.06 -7.54
CA SER A 235 5.67 -2.70 -8.84
C SER A 235 6.23 -4.12 -8.71
N ASN A 236 7.03 -4.41 -7.67
CA ASN A 236 7.63 -5.74 -7.48
C ASN A 236 6.60 -6.77 -7.03
N VAL A 237 5.55 -6.32 -6.34
CA VAL A 237 4.43 -7.19 -5.97
C VAL A 237 3.63 -7.57 -7.22
N THR A 238 3.31 -6.57 -8.04
CA THR A 238 2.38 -6.75 -9.15
C THR A 238 3.00 -7.56 -10.30
N SER A 239 4.31 -7.43 -10.53
CA SER A 239 5.02 -8.13 -11.62
C SER A 239 5.32 -9.60 -11.31
N ASP A 240 5.33 -9.99 -10.03
CA ASP A 240 5.71 -11.32 -9.59
C ASP A 240 4.53 -12.30 -9.66
N ILE A 241 4.58 -13.21 -10.63
CA ILE A 241 3.56 -14.26 -10.84
C ILE A 241 3.68 -15.45 -9.88
N HIS A 242 4.72 -15.44 -9.03
CA HIS A 242 5.00 -16.46 -8.02
C HIS A 242 5.00 -15.87 -6.60
N ARG A 243 4.46 -14.65 -6.43
CA ARG A 243 4.43 -13.93 -5.17
C ARG A 243 3.69 -14.73 -4.10
N ILE A 244 4.14 -14.55 -2.86
CA ILE A 244 3.37 -14.93 -1.68
C ILE A 244 2.78 -13.68 -1.03
N PHE A 245 1.50 -13.74 -0.70
CA PHE A 245 0.76 -12.66 -0.07
C PHE A 245 0.17 -13.15 1.24
N ARG A 246 0.07 -12.25 2.22
CA ARG A 246 -0.42 -12.61 3.56
C ARG A 246 -1.79 -13.27 3.46
N LEU A 247 -2.03 -14.35 4.18
CA LEU A 247 -3.33 -15.02 4.19
C LEU A 247 -4.35 -14.14 4.90
N GLU A 248 -5.55 -14.01 4.31
CA GLU A 248 -6.64 -13.29 4.94
C GLU A 248 -7.07 -13.96 6.25
N GLY A 249 -7.45 -13.16 7.26
CA GLY A 249 -7.74 -13.64 8.61
C GLY A 249 -6.50 -13.89 9.47
N SER A 250 -5.28 -13.87 8.90
CA SER A 250 -4.06 -14.01 9.70
C SER A 250 -3.67 -12.71 10.41
N LEU A 251 -2.93 -12.85 11.51
CA LEU A 251 -2.24 -11.72 12.14
C LEU A 251 -1.02 -11.29 11.31
N ASN A 252 -0.61 -10.05 11.50
CA ASN A 252 0.61 -9.48 10.96
C ASN A 252 1.62 -9.24 12.09
N SER A 253 2.80 -9.87 12.01
CA SER A 253 3.81 -9.78 13.07
C SER A 253 4.34 -8.37 13.34
N LYS A 254 4.19 -7.44 12.40
CA LYS A 254 4.66 -6.05 12.53
C LYS A 254 3.69 -5.13 13.28
N SER A 255 2.48 -5.60 13.57
CA SER A 255 1.43 -4.78 14.19
C SER A 255 0.50 -5.55 15.12
N GLY A 256 0.47 -6.88 15.09
CA GLY A 256 -0.57 -7.65 15.78
C GLY A 256 -2.00 -7.39 15.26
N LEU A 257 -2.17 -6.71 14.12
CA LEU A 257 -3.46 -6.50 13.47
C LEU A 257 -3.74 -7.59 12.45
N VAL A 258 -5.02 -7.88 12.24
CA VAL A 258 -5.49 -8.92 11.31
C VAL A 258 -5.58 -8.39 9.88
N LYS A 259 -5.17 -9.20 8.90
CA LYS A 259 -5.51 -8.93 7.49
C LYS A 259 -7.00 -9.17 7.28
N LEU A 260 -7.77 -8.11 7.13
CA LEU A 260 -9.23 -8.18 7.00
C LEU A 260 -9.70 -7.75 5.62
N VAL A 261 -10.68 -8.48 5.10
CA VAL A 261 -11.40 -8.10 3.88
C VAL A 261 -12.17 -6.81 4.14
N CYS A 262 -12.11 -5.92 3.16
CA CYS A 262 -12.75 -4.62 3.19
C CYS A 262 -13.88 -4.59 2.18
N GLN A 263 -15.13 -4.64 2.65
CA GLN A 263 -16.31 -4.56 1.78
C GLN A 263 -16.58 -3.13 1.30
N ASP A 264 -16.42 -2.16 2.20
CA ASP A 264 -16.60 -0.73 1.92
C ASP A 264 -15.35 0.03 2.35
N ILE A 265 -14.51 0.37 1.36
CA ILE A 265 -13.22 1.05 1.58
C ILE A 265 -13.38 2.44 2.19
N GLU A 266 -14.48 3.14 1.91
CA GLU A 266 -14.70 4.48 2.42
C GLU A 266 -14.97 4.43 3.93
N LYS A 267 -15.80 3.47 4.38
CA LYS A 267 -16.17 3.33 5.80
C LYS A 267 -15.16 2.57 6.65
N PHE A 268 -14.39 1.65 6.07
CA PHE A 268 -13.55 0.73 6.82
C PHE A 268 -12.45 1.42 7.65
N ASN A 269 -12.39 1.19 8.96
CA ASN A 269 -11.33 1.72 9.82
C ASN A 269 -10.41 0.60 10.34
N PRO A 270 -9.21 0.42 9.76
CA PRO A 270 -8.31 -0.68 10.14
C PRO A 270 -7.90 -0.63 11.61
N TYR A 271 -7.77 0.56 12.20
CA TYR A 271 -7.34 0.74 13.59
C TYR A 271 -8.46 0.51 14.61
N ILE A 272 -9.65 0.13 14.14
CA ILE A 272 -10.76 -0.32 14.98
C ILE A 272 -11.07 -1.78 14.61
N GLU A 273 -11.35 -2.03 13.33
CA GLU A 273 -11.88 -3.31 12.85
C GLU A 273 -10.83 -4.43 12.84
N ALA A 274 -9.57 -4.14 12.47
CA ALA A 274 -8.51 -5.16 12.43
C ALA A 274 -7.94 -5.52 13.80
N CYS A 275 -8.46 -4.89 14.86
CA CYS A 275 -7.98 -5.04 16.21
C CYS A 275 -8.80 -6.11 16.95
N LEU A 276 -8.59 -7.38 16.59
CA LEU A 276 -9.41 -8.51 17.08
C LEU A 276 -8.93 -9.13 18.40
N ILE A 277 -7.77 -8.71 18.92
CA ILE A 277 -7.29 -9.14 20.23
C ILE A 277 -8.19 -8.55 21.32
N GLU A 278 -8.46 -9.33 22.36
CA GLU A 278 -9.23 -8.92 23.55
C GLU A 278 -8.59 -7.70 24.27
N ASP A 279 -9.35 -7.06 25.15
CA ASP A 279 -8.99 -5.81 25.83
C ASP A 279 -8.54 -5.98 27.28
N LYS A 280 -8.35 -7.22 27.75
CA LYS A 280 -7.85 -7.51 29.10
C LYS A 280 -6.59 -6.67 29.40
N PRO A 281 -6.50 -6.00 30.57
CA PRO A 281 -5.33 -5.22 30.93
C PRO A 281 -4.06 -6.08 31.02
N VAL A 282 -2.95 -5.57 30.48
CA VAL A 282 -1.63 -6.19 30.53
C VAL A 282 -0.59 -5.12 30.90
N GLU A 283 0.31 -5.47 31.81
CA GLU A 283 1.43 -4.61 32.17
C GLU A 283 2.57 -4.71 31.15
N ILE A 284 3.01 -3.55 30.67
CA ILE A 284 4.11 -3.42 29.71
C ILE A 284 5.12 -2.38 30.19
N LEU A 285 6.35 -2.49 29.69
CA LEU A 285 7.33 -1.42 29.73
C LEU A 285 7.29 -0.68 28.40
N ALA A 286 6.83 0.57 28.40
CA ALA A 286 6.64 1.36 27.19
C ALA A 286 7.69 2.47 27.08
N ASN A 287 8.29 2.62 25.88
CA ASN A 287 9.28 3.66 25.62
C ASN A 287 9.17 4.18 24.18
N PHE A 288 8.45 5.28 23.96
CA PHE A 288 8.39 5.93 22.65
C PHE A 288 7.86 7.38 22.74
N PRO A 289 8.41 8.30 21.91
CA PRO A 289 8.17 9.74 22.04
C PRO A 289 6.94 10.26 21.28
N ILE A 290 6.17 9.38 20.63
CA ILE A 290 5.03 9.76 19.77
C ILE A 290 3.70 9.28 20.35
N LYS A 291 2.60 9.84 19.87
CA LYS A 291 1.24 9.41 20.22
C LYS A 291 0.64 8.59 19.08
N PHE A 292 -0.23 7.64 19.41
CA PHE A 292 -1.07 6.95 18.41
C PHE A 292 -2.47 6.68 18.96
N SER A 293 -3.36 6.17 18.11
CA SER A 293 -4.72 5.79 18.52
C SER A 293 -5.10 4.44 17.96
N LEU A 294 -5.77 3.63 18.79
CA LEU A 294 -6.25 2.29 18.43
C LEU A 294 -7.54 2.01 19.21
N LYS A 295 -8.60 1.52 18.54
CA LYS A 295 -9.95 1.39 19.10
C LYS A 295 -10.46 2.67 19.78
N ASN A 296 -10.26 3.84 19.16
CA ASN A 296 -10.62 5.16 19.68
C ASN A 296 -9.92 5.59 21.00
N THR A 297 -8.97 4.80 21.50
CA THR A 297 -8.16 5.14 22.67
C THR A 297 -6.82 5.71 22.23
N LYS A 298 -6.37 6.78 22.90
CA LYS A 298 -5.06 7.39 22.65
C LYS A 298 -4.01 6.78 23.57
N PHE A 299 -2.83 6.51 23.03
CA PHE A 299 -1.68 5.96 23.74
C PHE A 299 -0.47 6.86 23.54
N GLY A 300 0.35 6.97 24.59
CA GLY A 300 1.62 7.68 24.58
C GLY A 300 1.51 9.22 24.64
N PRO A 301 2.67 9.91 24.58
CA PRO A 301 4.01 9.34 24.60
C PRO A 301 4.28 8.65 25.93
N TYR A 302 5.22 7.71 25.95
CA TYR A 302 5.67 7.05 27.18
C TYR A 302 7.18 7.19 27.32
N MET A 303 7.65 7.46 28.54
CA MET A 303 9.06 7.71 28.85
C MET A 303 9.62 6.61 29.75
N ASN A 304 9.92 5.45 29.16
CA ASN A 304 10.46 4.28 29.85
C ASN A 304 9.73 3.96 31.17
N GLU A 305 8.41 3.82 31.08
CA GLU A 305 7.54 3.65 32.25
C GLU A 305 6.78 2.33 32.18
N LYS A 306 6.50 1.76 33.36
CA LYS A 306 5.60 0.62 33.50
C LYS A 306 4.16 1.13 33.48
N THR A 307 3.35 0.58 32.60
CA THR A 307 1.95 1.01 32.45
C THR A 307 1.06 -0.19 32.12
N SER A 308 -0.22 -0.08 32.45
CA SER A 308 -1.24 -1.07 32.11
C SER A 308 -2.03 -0.59 30.89
N VAL A 309 -2.06 -1.39 29.84
CA VAL A 309 -2.82 -1.10 28.61
C VAL A 309 -3.66 -2.32 28.21
N PRO A 310 -4.72 -2.15 27.41
CA PRO A 310 -5.45 -3.28 26.83
C PRO A 310 -4.53 -4.20 26.02
N LYS A 311 -4.73 -5.52 26.10
CA LYS A 311 -3.89 -6.53 25.44
C LYS A 311 -3.73 -6.31 23.93
N TYR A 312 -4.76 -5.82 23.25
CA TYR A 312 -4.65 -5.46 21.83
C TYR A 312 -3.65 -4.33 21.56
N ALA A 313 -3.56 -3.35 22.46
CA ALA A 313 -2.62 -2.24 22.35
C ALA A 313 -1.21 -2.71 22.73
N ALA A 314 -1.09 -3.52 23.78
CA ALA A 314 0.17 -4.16 24.15
C ALA A 314 0.76 -4.95 22.98
N ALA A 315 -0.04 -5.81 22.33
CA ALA A 315 0.40 -6.59 21.16
C ALA A 315 0.87 -5.67 20.02
N TYR A 316 0.11 -4.62 19.69
CA TYR A 316 0.51 -3.65 18.67
C TYR A 316 1.83 -2.96 18.99
N MET A 317 2.01 -2.51 20.24
CA MET A 317 3.22 -1.82 20.69
C MET A 317 4.45 -2.75 20.71
N ILE A 318 4.28 -3.99 21.15
CA ILE A 318 5.35 -5.00 21.16
C ILE A 318 5.75 -5.37 19.72
N CYS A 319 4.78 -5.62 18.83
CA CYS A 319 5.03 -5.91 17.42
C CYS A 319 5.71 -4.74 16.68
N LYS A 320 5.41 -3.50 17.06
CA LYS A 320 6.10 -2.30 16.57
C LYS A 320 7.47 -2.08 17.22
N GLY A 321 7.82 -2.87 18.23
CA GLY A 321 9.10 -2.82 18.92
C GLY A 321 9.27 -1.59 19.83
N ILE A 322 8.17 -0.98 20.29
CA ILE A 322 8.11 0.22 21.15
C ILE A 322 7.68 -0.08 22.59
N ALA A 323 7.45 -1.35 22.90
CA ALA A 323 7.20 -1.83 24.25
C ALA A 323 7.68 -3.28 24.42
N SER A 324 7.84 -3.71 25.67
CA SER A 324 8.08 -5.11 26.05
C SER A 324 7.14 -5.54 27.18
N ILE A 325 6.99 -6.84 27.38
CA ILE A 325 6.22 -7.38 28.52
C ILE A 325 7.00 -7.09 29.80
N SER A 326 6.31 -6.60 30.83
CA SER A 326 6.91 -6.43 32.15
C SER A 326 7.16 -7.80 32.78
N GLY A 327 8.42 -8.19 32.98
CA GLY A 327 8.77 -9.43 33.69
C GLY A 327 9.47 -10.52 32.86
N THR A 328 9.87 -10.23 31.62
CA THR A 328 10.81 -11.06 30.84
C THR A 328 12.19 -10.44 30.77
#